data_AF-A0A852CGE0-F1
#
_entry.id   AF-A0A852CGE0-F1
#
_cell.length_a   1.000
_cell.length_b   1.000
_cell.length_c   1.000
_cell.angle_alpha   90.00
_cell.angle_beta   90.00
_cell.angle_gamma   90.00
#
_symmetry.space_group_name_H-M   'P 1'
#
loop_
_entity.id
_entity.type
_entity.pdbx_description
1 polymer ?
#
loop_
_entity_poly.entity_id
_entity_poly.type
_entity_poly.pdbx_seq_one_letter_code
_entity_poly.pdbx_strand_id
1 'polypeptide(L)'
;SQLSSGGKLSTCILRPNTVYGEQATFLLELYSNARASQGVLNYLQPAHSERNYTYVGNVAWMHVLAARNLQLKPELLAGQVYYCYDDTPTRKGFLIHHQLLSSADPSVRLGSHIPYWKMWLLIQVHRVMKVILYPFWRPQPFLNLPLLNTIVTSFFYETDKASRHFGYKPLFTWQES
;
A
#
# COMPACT_ATOMS: atom_id res chain seq x y z
N SER A 1 28.16 6.97 11.01
CA SER A 1 28.26 8.16 11.89
C SER A 1 28.63 7.70 13.30
N GLN A 2 29.34 8.52 14.08
CA GLN A 2 29.66 8.18 15.47
C GLN A 2 28.52 8.63 16.40
N LEU A 3 28.17 7.76 17.36
CA LEU A 3 27.24 8.08 18.44
C LEU A 3 27.96 8.88 19.52
N SER A 4 27.21 9.69 20.26
CA SER A 4 27.70 10.42 21.45
C SER A 4 28.23 9.51 22.55
N SER A 5 27.91 8.21 22.52
CA SER A 5 28.47 7.16 23.38
C SER A 5 29.78 6.55 22.88
N GLY A 6 30.34 7.03 21.76
CA GLY A 6 31.58 6.50 21.14
C GLY A 6 31.35 5.28 20.23
N GLY A 7 30.12 4.78 20.11
CA GLY A 7 29.78 3.67 19.21
C GLY A 7 29.64 4.06 17.73
N LYS A 8 29.76 3.10 16.81
CA LYS A 8 29.48 3.29 15.37
C LYS A 8 27.99 3.08 15.11
N LEU A 9 27.30 4.11 14.62
CA LEU A 9 25.90 4.01 14.18
C LEU A 9 25.83 3.30 12.82
N SER A 10 25.16 2.15 12.82
CA SER A 10 24.81 1.38 11.62
C SER A 10 23.30 1.51 11.38
N THR A 11 22.90 1.78 10.14
CA THR A 11 21.50 1.97 9.75
C THR A 11 21.22 1.27 8.42
N CYS A 12 20.03 0.71 8.26
CA CYS A 12 19.51 0.25 6.97
C CYS A 12 18.12 0.86 6.72
N ILE A 13 17.67 0.85 5.47
CA ILE A 13 16.36 1.38 5.07
C ILE A 13 15.48 0.23 4.60
N LEU A 14 14.26 0.13 5.13
CA LEU A 14 13.21 -0.73 4.62
C LEU A 14 12.16 0.13 3.92
N ARG A 15 11.82 -0.21 2.67
CA ARG A 15 10.83 0.50 1.85
C ARG A 15 9.64 -0.41 1.58
N PRO A 16 8.54 -0.28 2.34
CA PRO A 16 7.30 -0.92 1.96
C PRO A 16 6.67 -0.19 0.76
N ASN A 17 6.03 -0.96 -0.12
CA ASN A 17 5.19 -0.42 -1.19
C ASN A 17 3.79 -0.12 -0.66
N THR A 18 2.81 -0.96 -1.01
CA THR A 18 1.43 -0.81 -0.58
C THR A 18 1.22 -1.74 0.59
N VAL A 19 1.04 -1.18 1.76
CA VAL A 19 0.80 -1.97 2.96
C VAL A 19 -0.69 -2.12 3.15
N TYR A 20 -1.15 -3.35 3.36
CA TYR A 20 -2.52 -3.65 3.77
C TYR A 20 -2.50 -4.39 5.11
N GLY A 21 -3.63 -4.36 5.81
CA GLY A 21 -3.82 -4.98 7.11
C GLY A 21 -5.18 -4.61 7.68
N GLU A 22 -5.41 -5.03 8.91
CA GLU A 22 -6.69 -4.97 9.62
C GLU A 22 -7.20 -3.53 9.80
N GLN A 23 -6.29 -2.56 9.87
CA GLN A 23 -6.60 -1.14 10.08
C GLN A 23 -6.39 -0.29 8.81
N ALA A 24 -6.37 -0.92 7.63
CA ALA A 24 -6.23 -0.21 6.37
C ALA A 24 -7.47 0.67 6.09
N THR A 25 -7.37 1.96 6.36
CA THR A 25 -8.45 2.94 6.13
C THR A 25 -8.93 2.95 4.68
N PHE A 26 -8.02 2.75 3.72
CA PHE A 26 -8.39 2.68 2.30
C PHE A 26 -9.31 1.47 2.00
N LEU A 27 -9.15 0.34 2.70
CA LEU A 27 -10.05 -0.82 2.52
C LEU A 27 -11.43 -0.52 3.08
N LEU A 28 -11.52 0.17 4.23
CA LEU A 28 -12.79 0.60 4.81
C LEU A 28 -13.52 1.60 3.90
N GLU A 29 -12.79 2.55 3.32
CA GLU A 29 -13.34 3.49 2.34
C GLU A 29 -13.86 2.75 1.10
N LEU A 30 -13.08 1.81 0.55
CA LEU A 30 -13.51 0.98 -0.58
C LEU A 30 -14.76 0.16 -0.25
N TYR A 31 -14.82 -0.43 0.95
CA TYR A 31 -15.99 -1.17 1.41
C TYR A 31 -17.23 -0.27 1.50
N SER A 32 -17.09 0.90 2.12
CA SER A 32 -18.19 1.87 2.25
C SER A 32 -18.72 2.32 0.88
N ASN A 33 -17.83 2.59 -0.07
CA ASN A 33 -18.18 2.93 -1.45
C ASN A 33 -18.87 1.77 -2.18
N ALA A 34 -18.40 0.54 -1.99
CA ALA A 34 -19.04 -0.65 -2.56
C ALA A 34 -20.46 -0.82 -1.98
N ARG A 35 -20.65 -0.68 -0.67
CA ARG A 35 -21.97 -0.73 -0.02
C ARG A 35 -22.93 0.34 -0.54
N ALA A 36 -22.45 1.57 -0.71
CA ALA A 36 -23.23 2.65 -1.33
C ALA A 36 -23.59 2.35 -2.79
N SER A 37 -22.78 1.55 -3.49
CA SER A 37 -22.97 1.11 -4.87
C SER A 37 -23.61 -0.27 -4.99
N GLN A 38 -24.48 -0.66 -4.05
CA GLN A 38 -25.18 -1.97 -4.04
C GLN A 38 -24.23 -3.19 -4.04
N GLY A 39 -23.09 -3.07 -3.36
CA GLY A 39 -22.06 -4.12 -3.29
C GLY A 39 -21.07 -4.11 -4.47
N VAL A 40 -21.10 -3.12 -5.36
CA VAL A 40 -20.24 -3.08 -6.55
C VAL A 40 -18.94 -2.32 -6.28
N LEU A 41 -17.81 -3.01 -6.35
CA LEU A 41 -16.47 -2.44 -6.22
C LEU A 41 -15.95 -1.96 -7.58
N ASN A 42 -16.12 -0.67 -7.87
CA ASN A 42 -15.52 -0.05 -9.06
C ASN A 42 -14.03 0.24 -8.83
N TYR A 43 -13.23 0.15 -9.89
CA TYR A 43 -11.78 0.31 -9.80
C TYR A 43 -11.21 1.31 -10.81
N LEU A 44 -10.14 2.00 -10.40
CA LEU A 44 -9.48 3.07 -11.16
C LEU A 44 -8.21 2.64 -11.87
N GLN A 45 -7.64 1.54 -11.39
CA GLN A 45 -6.38 1.01 -11.84
C GLN A 45 -6.56 0.38 -13.22
N PRO A 46 -5.74 0.75 -14.22
CA PRO A 46 -5.75 0.08 -15.51
C PRO A 46 -5.57 -1.42 -15.34
N ALA A 47 -6.18 -2.23 -16.21
CA ALA A 47 -6.09 -3.70 -16.12
C ALA A 47 -4.64 -4.24 -16.21
N HIS A 48 -3.73 -3.42 -16.74
CA HIS A 48 -2.31 -3.69 -16.95
C HIS A 48 -1.43 -3.16 -15.81
N SER A 49 -2.00 -2.46 -14.82
CA SER A 49 -1.19 -1.90 -13.73
C SER A 49 -0.83 -2.96 -12.72
N GLU A 50 0.47 -3.19 -12.55
CA GLU A 50 1.01 -4.08 -11.53
C GLU A 50 1.52 -3.28 -10.34
N ARG A 51 1.21 -3.79 -9.14
CA ARG A 51 1.61 -3.17 -7.88
C ARG A 51 1.78 -4.24 -6.81
N ASN A 52 2.91 -4.18 -6.10
CA ASN A 52 3.14 -5.08 -4.97
C ASN A 52 2.37 -4.58 -3.74
N TYR A 53 1.66 -5.52 -3.13
CA TYR A 53 1.03 -5.37 -1.83
C TYR A 53 1.82 -6.22 -0.85
N THR A 54 1.89 -5.76 0.40
CA THR A 54 2.56 -6.49 1.46
C THR A 54 1.75 -6.36 2.73
N TYR A 55 1.51 -7.48 3.39
CA TYR A 55 0.80 -7.52 4.65
C TYR A 55 1.60 -6.81 5.74
N VAL A 56 0.93 -6.01 6.57
CA VAL A 56 1.56 -5.20 7.62
C VAL A 56 2.35 -6.06 8.61
N GLY A 57 1.87 -7.27 8.93
CA GLY A 57 2.58 -8.22 9.78
C GLY A 57 3.89 -8.69 9.17
N ASN A 58 3.93 -8.92 7.86
CA ASN A 58 5.16 -9.27 7.14
C ASN A 58 6.15 -8.12 7.07
N VAL A 59 5.66 -6.89 6.89
CA VAL A 59 6.50 -5.68 6.97
C VAL A 59 7.12 -5.55 8.36
N ALA A 60 6.32 -5.70 9.42
CA ALA A 60 6.82 -5.65 10.80
C ALA A 60 7.85 -6.75 11.07
N TRP A 61 7.60 -7.97 10.60
CA TRP A 61 8.54 -9.08 10.72
C TRP A 61 9.87 -8.80 10.04
N MET A 62 9.84 -8.22 8.83
CA MET A 62 11.06 -7.80 8.12
C MET A 62 11.86 -6.78 8.92
N HIS A 63 11.21 -5.84 9.61
CA HIS A 63 11.87 -4.85 10.46
C HIS A 63 12.58 -5.51 11.64
N VAL A 64 11.94 -6.48 12.30
CA VAL A 64 12.54 -7.23 13.41
C VAL A 64 13.78 -8.01 12.95
N LEU A 65 13.68 -8.71 11.81
CA LEU A 65 14.80 -9.45 11.24
C LEU A 65 15.96 -8.54 10.82
N ALA A 66 15.66 -7.41 10.18
CA ALA A 66 16.66 -6.43 9.79
C ALA A 66 17.36 -5.84 11.01
N ALA A 67 16.61 -5.45 12.06
CA ALA A 67 17.18 -4.90 13.29
C ALA A 67 18.11 -5.90 13.98
N ARG A 68 17.72 -7.17 14.08
CA ARG A 68 18.55 -8.23 14.65
C ARG A 68 19.82 -8.46 13.84
N ASN A 69 19.70 -8.55 12.51
CA ASN A 69 20.86 -8.79 11.65
C ASN A 69 21.77 -7.57 11.51
N LEU A 70 21.25 -6.36 11.70
CA LEU A 70 22.07 -5.14 11.70
C LEU A 70 23.02 -5.10 12.90
N GLN A 71 22.63 -5.72 14.03
CA GLN A 71 23.51 -5.89 15.20
C GLN A 71 24.55 -7.00 14.98
N LEU A 72 24.15 -8.11 14.33
CA LEU A 72 25.02 -9.26 14.12
C LEU A 72 26.01 -9.10 12.96
N LYS A 73 25.59 -8.43 11.88
CA LYS A 73 26.32 -8.25 10.62
C LYS A 73 26.22 -6.81 10.12
N PRO A 74 26.68 -5.82 10.91
CA PRO A 74 26.57 -4.42 10.56
C PRO A 74 27.28 -4.08 9.24
N GLU A 75 28.41 -4.73 8.93
CA GLU A 75 29.15 -4.53 7.67
C GLU A 75 28.33 -4.87 6.43
N LEU A 76 27.39 -5.82 6.52
CA LEU A 76 26.57 -6.25 5.39
C LEU A 76 25.31 -5.40 5.23
N LEU A 77 24.68 -5.01 6.35
CA LEU A 77 23.38 -4.33 6.32
C LEU A 77 23.49 -2.80 6.37
N ALA A 78 24.57 -2.23 6.90
CA ALA A 78 24.70 -0.78 7.03
C ALA A 78 24.72 -0.10 5.65
N GLY A 79 23.96 0.99 5.53
CA GLY A 79 23.81 1.77 4.30
C GLY A 79 22.95 1.11 3.21
N GLN A 80 22.44 -0.10 3.45
CA GLN A 80 21.64 -0.81 2.46
C GLN A 80 20.16 -0.41 2.50
N VAL A 81 19.55 -0.41 1.32
CA VAL A 81 18.10 -0.30 1.14
C VAL A 81 17.55 -1.67 0.78
N TYR A 82 16.44 -2.06 1.42
CA TYR A 82 15.68 -3.26 1.12
C TYR A 82 14.21 -2.90 0.88
N TYR A 83 13.59 -3.57 -0.08
CA TYR A 83 12.18 -3.42 -0.36
C TYR A 83 11.41 -4.55 0.31
N CYS A 84 10.26 -4.24 0.93
CA CYS A 84 9.42 -5.25 1.56
C CYS A 84 8.65 -6.04 0.52
N TYR A 85 8.54 -7.35 0.68
CA TYR A 85 7.79 -8.23 -0.21
C TYR A 85 7.21 -9.41 0.58
N ASP A 86 6.18 -10.03 0.02
CA ASP A 86 5.60 -11.28 0.51
C ASP A 86 5.02 -12.11 -0.65
N ASP A 87 4.38 -13.23 -0.31
CA ASP A 87 3.86 -14.22 -1.25
C ASP A 87 2.45 -13.85 -1.79
N THR A 88 2.07 -12.57 -1.74
CA THR A 88 0.76 -12.11 -2.26
C THR A 88 0.66 -12.42 -3.77
N PRO A 89 -0.30 -13.25 -4.23
CA PRO A 89 -0.27 -13.90 -5.54
C PRO A 89 -0.66 -12.99 -6.70
N THR A 90 -1.47 -11.95 -6.46
CA THR A 90 -2.06 -11.14 -7.54
C THR A 90 -1.37 -9.78 -7.62
N ARG A 91 -0.72 -9.46 -8.74
CA ARG A 91 -0.07 -8.14 -8.94
C ARG A 91 -1.04 -7.02 -9.31
N LYS A 92 -2.31 -7.34 -9.59
CA LYS A 92 -3.36 -6.35 -9.92
C LYS A 92 -4.03 -5.86 -8.65
N GLY A 93 -3.82 -4.59 -8.29
CA GLY A 93 -4.32 -4.04 -7.02
C GLY A 93 -5.83 -4.17 -6.81
N PHE A 94 -6.63 -3.94 -7.86
CA PHE A 94 -8.08 -4.05 -7.77
C PHE A 94 -8.58 -5.47 -7.46
N LEU A 95 -7.86 -6.51 -7.92
CA LEU A 95 -8.20 -7.90 -7.63
C LEU A 95 -7.88 -8.25 -6.18
N ILE A 96 -6.77 -7.73 -5.64
CA ILE A 96 -6.44 -7.90 -4.21
C ILE A 96 -7.52 -7.25 -3.36
N HIS A 97 -7.91 -6.00 -3.69
CA HIS A 97 -8.99 -5.32 -2.97
C HIS A 97 -10.29 -6.11 -3.03
N HIS A 98 -10.66 -6.62 -4.20
CA HIS A 98 -11.84 -7.47 -4.35
C HIS A 98 -11.74 -8.75 -3.52
N GLN A 99 -10.60 -9.43 -3.51
CA GLN A 99 -10.40 -10.66 -2.74
C GLN A 99 -10.47 -10.42 -1.24
N LEU A 100 -9.83 -9.35 -0.74
CA LEU A 100 -9.88 -8.94 0.68
C LEU A 100 -11.29 -8.53 1.12
N LEU A 101 -12.03 -7.83 0.25
CA LEU A 101 -13.39 -7.44 0.57
C LEU A 101 -14.37 -8.61 0.45
N SER A 102 -14.19 -9.50 -0.51
CA SER A 102 -15.04 -10.67 -0.72
C SER A 102 -14.85 -11.74 0.36
N SER A 103 -13.65 -11.87 0.92
CA SER A 103 -13.40 -12.74 2.07
C SER A 103 -14.11 -12.23 3.33
N ALA A 104 -14.21 -10.91 3.51
CA ALA A 104 -14.93 -10.29 4.62
C ALA A 104 -16.45 -10.21 4.39
N ASP A 105 -16.88 -9.92 3.16
CA ASP A 105 -18.28 -9.76 2.76
C ASP A 105 -18.50 -10.34 1.35
N PRO A 106 -19.06 -11.56 1.23
CA PRO A 106 -19.32 -12.22 -0.04
C PRO A 106 -20.30 -11.47 -0.96
N SER A 107 -21.01 -10.46 -0.46
CA SER A 107 -21.91 -9.64 -1.28
C SER A 107 -21.17 -8.67 -2.19
N VAL A 108 -19.89 -8.41 -1.94
CA VAL A 108 -19.05 -7.53 -2.76
C VAL A 108 -18.75 -8.20 -4.09
N ARG A 109 -19.08 -7.49 -5.17
CA ARG A 109 -18.85 -7.92 -6.55
C ARG A 109 -17.89 -6.97 -7.24
N LEU A 110 -17.04 -7.51 -8.10
CA LEU A 110 -16.18 -6.68 -8.94
C LEU A 110 -17.02 -5.88 -9.95
N GLY A 111 -16.83 -4.56 -9.94
CA GLY A 111 -17.51 -3.62 -10.80
C GLY A 111 -16.77 -3.34 -12.10
N SER A 112 -17.01 -2.14 -12.65
CA SER A 112 -16.38 -1.69 -13.90
C SER A 112 -15.17 -0.79 -13.64
N HIS A 113 -14.28 -0.76 -14.64
CA HIS A 113 -13.19 0.21 -14.68
C HIS A 113 -13.74 1.63 -14.84
N ILE A 114 -13.38 2.52 -13.93
CA ILE A 114 -13.73 3.95 -14.00
C ILE A 114 -12.71 4.65 -14.90
N PRO A 115 -13.13 5.25 -16.03
CA PRO A 115 -12.23 6.02 -16.87
C PRO A 115 -11.63 7.22 -16.15
N TYR A 116 -10.36 7.52 -16.41
CA TYR A 116 -9.63 8.65 -15.82
C TYR A 116 -10.38 9.99 -15.93
N TRP A 117 -11.01 10.27 -17.09
CA TRP A 117 -11.74 11.51 -17.32
C TRP A 117 -12.92 11.71 -16.36
N LYS A 118 -13.59 10.63 -15.93
CA LYS A 118 -14.70 10.72 -14.97
C LYS A 118 -14.19 11.18 -13.61
N MET A 119 -13.07 10.63 -13.15
CA MET A 119 -12.44 11.07 -11.90
C MET A 119 -11.91 12.47 -11.99
N TRP A 120 -11.29 12.83 -13.11
CA TRP A 120 -10.82 14.19 -13.34
C TRP A 120 -11.97 15.20 -13.23
N LEU A 121 -13.12 14.90 -13.83
CA LEU A 121 -14.32 15.74 -13.73
C LEU A 121 -14.82 15.83 -12.28
N LEU A 122 -14.91 14.70 -11.56
CA LEU A 122 -15.33 14.67 -10.15
C LEU A 122 -14.40 15.50 -9.26
N ILE A 123 -13.08 15.42 -9.47
CA ILE A 123 -12.10 16.22 -8.74
C ILE A 123 -12.28 17.71 -9.05
N GLN A 124 -12.52 18.07 -10.31
CA GLN A 124 -12.77 19.46 -10.69
C GLN A 124 -14.05 20.02 -10.07
N VAL A 125 -15.15 19.26 -10.09
CA VAL A 125 -16.41 19.64 -9.42
C VAL A 125 -16.19 19.80 -7.91
N HIS A 126 -15.50 18.86 -7.27
CA HIS A 126 -15.18 18.94 -5.85
C HIS A 126 -14.32 20.16 -5.51
N ARG A 127 -13.37 20.54 -6.38
CA ARG A 127 -12.58 21.77 -6.22
C ARG A 127 -13.44 23.03 -6.29
N VAL A 128 -14.36 23.11 -7.25
CA VAL A 128 -15.29 24.25 -7.38
C VAL A 128 -16.19 24.34 -6.14
N MET A 129 -16.78 23.22 -5.73
CA MET A 129 -17.60 23.14 -4.52
C MET A 129 -16.81 23.56 -3.28
N LYS A 130 -15.55 23.13 -3.16
CA LYS A 130 -14.65 23.57 -2.09
C LYS A 130 -14.46 25.06 -2.07
N VAL A 131 -14.20 25.71 -3.20
CA VAL A 131 -14.01 27.17 -3.27
C VAL A 131 -15.26 27.91 -2.84
N ILE A 132 -16.44 27.43 -3.27
CA ILE A 132 -17.74 28.03 -2.93
C ILE A 132 -18.07 27.84 -1.45
N LEU A 133 -17.81 26.66 -0.89
CA LEU A 133 -18.14 26.30 0.50
C LEU A 133 -17.06 26.71 1.50
N TYR A 134 -15.82 26.98 1.06
CA TYR A 134 -14.68 27.40 1.90
C TYR A 134 -15.01 28.46 2.96
N PRO A 135 -15.77 29.54 2.66
CA PRO A 135 -16.10 30.55 3.65
C PRO A 135 -17.03 30.06 4.78
N PHE A 136 -17.77 28.97 4.58
CA PHE A 136 -18.76 28.48 5.54
C PHE A 136 -18.37 27.14 6.17
N TRP A 137 -17.61 26.32 5.44
CA TRP A 137 -17.23 24.99 5.88
C TRP A 137 -15.92 24.54 5.24
N ARG A 138 -15.12 23.77 5.99
CA ARG A 138 -13.86 23.19 5.51
C ARG A 138 -14.04 21.70 5.23
N PRO A 139 -14.61 21.30 4.08
CA PRO A 139 -14.78 19.89 3.78
C PRO A 139 -13.42 19.21 3.57
N GLN A 140 -13.31 17.99 4.09
CA GLN A 140 -12.12 17.15 3.95
C GLN A 140 -11.90 16.80 2.46
N PRO A 141 -10.66 16.79 1.95
CA PRO A 141 -10.38 16.43 0.55
C PRO A 141 -10.80 14.99 0.24
N PHE A 142 -11.68 14.82 -0.74
CA PHE A 142 -12.15 13.51 -1.22
C PHE A 142 -11.07 12.76 -2.00
N LEU A 143 -10.41 13.41 -2.96
CA LEU A 143 -9.29 12.86 -3.72
C LEU A 143 -8.53 14.00 -4.41
N ASN A 144 -7.19 14.04 -4.29
CA ASN A 144 -6.36 15.03 -4.98
C ASN A 144 -5.76 14.45 -6.27
N LEU A 145 -5.51 15.29 -7.29
CA LEU A 145 -4.89 14.85 -8.56
C LEU A 145 -3.57 14.07 -8.38
N PRO A 146 -2.63 14.47 -7.48
CA PRO A 146 -1.43 13.69 -7.24
C PRO A 146 -1.73 12.29 -6.71
N LEU A 147 -2.71 12.15 -5.81
CA LEU A 147 -3.13 10.87 -5.26
C LEU A 147 -3.73 9.98 -6.36
N LEU A 148 -4.57 10.54 -7.24
CA LEU A 148 -5.10 9.84 -8.41
C LEU A 148 -3.98 9.33 -9.32
N ASN A 149 -2.98 10.17 -9.60
CA ASN A 149 -1.86 9.79 -10.45
C ASN A 149 -1.04 8.65 -9.83
N THR A 150 -0.81 8.68 -8.50
CA THR A 150 -0.14 7.59 -7.78
C THR A 150 -0.94 6.29 -7.79
N ILE A 151 -2.28 6.36 -7.81
CA ILE A 151 -3.15 5.17 -7.90
C ILE A 151 -3.08 4.54 -9.30
N VAL A 152 -3.02 5.36 -10.35
CA VAL A 152 -3.00 4.91 -11.75
C VAL A 152 -1.62 4.44 -12.20
N THR A 153 -0.55 4.91 -11.54
CA THR A 153 0.82 4.54 -11.89
C THR A 153 1.18 3.16 -11.36
N SER A 154 1.72 2.31 -12.24
CA SER A 154 2.25 0.98 -11.90
C SER A 154 3.58 1.10 -11.17
N PHE A 155 3.74 0.36 -10.06
CA PHE A 155 5.00 0.27 -9.31
C PHE A 155 5.22 -1.17 -8.86
N PHE A 156 6.12 -1.86 -9.54
CA PHE A 156 6.50 -3.24 -9.26
C PHE A 156 8.02 -3.33 -9.08
N TYR A 157 8.45 -4.18 -8.16
CA TYR A 157 9.84 -4.60 -8.03
C TYR A 157 9.91 -6.09 -7.70
N GLU A 158 10.99 -6.73 -8.10
CA GLU A 158 11.34 -8.08 -7.68
C GLU A 158 12.71 -8.02 -7.02
N THR A 159 12.83 -8.55 -5.80
CA THR A 159 14.10 -8.56 -5.11
C THR A 159 14.20 -9.76 -4.17
N ASP A 160 15.39 -10.34 -4.13
CA ASP A 160 15.77 -11.43 -3.24
C ASP A 160 16.78 -10.96 -2.16
N LYS A 161 17.09 -9.65 -2.15
CA LYS A 161 18.21 -9.08 -1.40
C LYS A 161 18.08 -9.33 0.10
N ALA A 162 16.87 -9.19 0.64
CA ALA A 162 16.57 -9.43 2.05
C ALA A 162 16.73 -10.90 2.44
N SER A 163 16.26 -11.81 1.59
CA SER A 163 16.48 -13.25 1.75
C SER A 163 17.98 -13.58 1.77
N ARG A 164 18.76 -13.04 0.82
CA ARG A 164 20.21 -13.26 0.75
C ARG A 164 20.98 -12.68 1.94
N HIS A 165 20.65 -11.47 2.38
CA HIS A 165 21.45 -10.76 3.39
C HIS A 165 21.12 -11.20 4.82
N PHE A 166 19.84 -11.45 5.11
CA PHE A 166 19.39 -11.74 6.48
C PHE A 166 18.34 -12.85 6.57
N GLY A 167 18.20 -13.68 5.53
CA GLY A 167 17.36 -14.88 5.56
C GLY A 167 15.87 -14.58 5.61
N TYR A 168 15.44 -13.41 5.15
CA TYR A 168 14.03 -13.03 5.16
C TYR A 168 13.15 -14.03 4.41
N LYS A 169 12.11 -14.48 5.10
CA LYS A 169 10.94 -15.15 4.55
C LYS A 169 9.69 -14.52 5.19
N PRO A 170 8.59 -14.34 4.45
CA PRO A 170 7.32 -13.88 5.01
C PRO A 170 6.91 -14.75 6.20
N LEU A 171 6.39 -14.11 7.26
CA LEU A 171 5.92 -14.82 8.45
C LEU A 171 4.50 -15.34 8.25
N PHE A 172 3.67 -14.52 7.60
CA PHE A 172 2.29 -14.82 7.25
C PHE A 172 2.21 -15.12 5.76
N THR A 173 1.60 -16.26 5.44
CA THR A 173 1.25 -16.57 4.06
C THR A 173 0.08 -15.69 3.61
N TRP A 174 -0.16 -15.61 2.30
CA TRP A 174 -1.32 -14.91 1.76
C TRP A 174 -2.67 -15.41 2.32
N GLN A 175 -2.74 -16.67 2.72
CA GLN A 175 -3.96 -17.27 3.29
C GLN A 175 -4.20 -16.87 4.75
N GLU A 176 -3.12 -16.52 5.46
CA GLU A 176 -3.14 -16.11 6.87
C GLU A 176 -3.16 -14.58 7.03
N SER A 177 -2.94 -13.84 5.94
CA SER A 177 -2.96 -12.38 5.87
C SER A 177 -4.38 -11.84 5.63
#